data_AF-A0A5E4JST3-F1
#
_entry.id   AF-A0A5E4JST3-F1
#
_cell.length_a   1.000
_cell.length_b   1.000
_cell.length_c   1.000
_cell.angle_alpha   90.00
_cell.angle_beta   90.00
_cell.angle_gamma   90.00
#
_symmetry.space_group_name_H-M   'P 1'
#
loop_
_entity.id
_entity.type
_entity.pdbx_description
1 polymer ?
#
loop_
_entity_poly.entity_id
_entity_poly.type
_entity_poly.pdbx_seq_one_letter_code
_entity_poly.pdbx_strand_id
1 'polypeptide(L)'
;MNKGVLHRKRGQTAVAGIVVGVIALIYVVSFFVVAYQNNWDWGTATDRIGSFNTAVLGPLFSTLLNLKSEGADNFLMILTFILLTIIVTGTMDSIEIFSGTSGNRWLNLAIGLIVSIIGVRYMPSDVWGSLTAPSSALVATVLFGIPFLALFFISMKAKYSFIAKAFWIFYMIFLTYLIIKGSTGGFIAVYFTFLVLSGIMLFFDGTIRSWFYKEKAAVQMADMIGNLNVKQRYKLRKEIEDYNNVIADPNAPQADIDKAKKKLTALEKQYGDLSVI
;
A
#
# COMPACT_ATOMS: atom_id res chain seq x y z
N MET A 1 11.36 39.42 -5.37
CA MET A 1 10.49 38.22 -5.34
C MET A 1 11.21 37.08 -6.05
N ASN A 2 11.77 36.15 -5.28
CA ASN A 2 12.59 35.06 -5.81
C ASN A 2 11.66 33.90 -6.20
N LYS A 3 11.51 33.62 -7.50
CA LYS A 3 10.74 32.46 -7.99
C LYS A 3 11.58 31.22 -7.76
N GLY A 4 11.43 30.62 -6.58
CA GLY A 4 12.04 29.34 -6.23
C GLY A 4 11.65 28.28 -7.26
N VAL A 5 12.63 27.84 -8.03
CA VAL A 5 12.51 26.75 -9.00
C VAL A 5 12.28 25.46 -8.21
N LEU A 6 11.02 25.00 -8.18
CA LEU A 6 10.64 23.70 -7.66
C LEU A 6 11.25 22.60 -8.56
N HIS A 7 12.46 22.16 -8.24
CA HIS A 7 13.07 21.00 -8.87
C HIS A 7 12.19 19.77 -8.62
N ARG A 8 11.54 19.30 -9.69
CA ARG A 8 10.66 18.12 -9.71
C ARG A 8 11.45 16.85 -9.37
N LYS A 9 11.46 16.43 -8.10
CA LYS A 9 11.78 15.04 -7.67
C LYS A 9 10.76 13.98 -8.16
N ARG A 10 9.89 14.30 -9.12
CA ARG A 10 8.86 13.38 -9.65
C ARG A 10 9.43 12.24 -10.51
N GLY A 11 10.62 12.41 -11.11
CA GLY A 11 11.19 11.41 -12.01
C GLY A 11 11.63 10.12 -11.31
N GLN A 12 12.40 10.23 -10.23
CA GLN A 12 13.01 9.05 -9.58
C GLN A 12 11.98 8.10 -8.93
N THR A 13 10.90 8.63 -8.36
CA THR A 13 9.85 7.81 -7.75
C THR A 13 8.99 7.09 -8.79
N ALA A 14 8.86 7.64 -10.00
CA ALA A 14 8.16 6.97 -11.09
C ALA A 14 8.98 5.79 -11.65
N VAL A 15 10.28 5.98 -11.82
CA VAL A 15 11.18 4.92 -12.33
C VAL A 15 11.25 3.73 -11.37
N ALA A 16 11.42 3.96 -10.07
CA ALA A 16 11.41 2.88 -9.08
C ALA A 16 10.09 2.10 -9.07
N GLY A 17 8.94 2.80 -9.20
CA GLY A 17 7.63 2.16 -9.30
C GLY A 17 7.47 1.31 -10.57
N ILE A 18 8.01 1.77 -11.71
CA ILE A 18 8.01 1.02 -12.97
C ILE A 18 8.87 -0.24 -12.83
N VAL A 19 10.08 -0.14 -12.27
CA VAL A 19 10.98 -1.29 -12.10
C VAL A 19 10.36 -2.35 -11.20
N VAL A 20 9.82 -1.96 -10.04
CA VAL A 20 9.13 -2.89 -9.14
C VAL A 20 7.92 -3.51 -9.82
N GLY A 21 7.15 -2.72 -10.57
CA GLY A 21 6.00 -3.19 -11.34
C GLY A 21 6.36 -4.22 -12.40
N VAL A 22 7.45 -3.99 -13.15
CA VAL A 22 7.95 -4.89 -14.18
C VAL A 22 8.46 -6.19 -13.56
N ILE A 23 9.21 -6.12 -12.45
CA ILE A 23 9.67 -7.33 -11.74
C ILE A 23 8.46 -8.13 -11.24
N ALA A 24 7.49 -7.50 -10.59
CA ALA A 24 6.28 -8.18 -10.13
C ALA A 24 5.50 -8.82 -11.30
N LEU A 25 5.38 -8.12 -12.43
CA LEU A 25 4.73 -8.64 -13.63
C LEU A 25 5.47 -9.87 -14.19
N ILE A 26 6.80 -9.81 -14.28
CA ILE A 26 7.64 -10.92 -14.74
C ILE A 26 7.42 -12.14 -13.83
N TYR A 27 7.38 -11.94 -12.51
CA TYR A 27 7.10 -13.02 -11.55
C TYR A 27 5.73 -13.66 -11.77
N VAL A 28 4.69 -12.85 -11.94
CA VAL A 28 3.33 -13.33 -12.20
C VAL A 28 3.28 -14.11 -13.52
N VAL A 29 3.84 -13.55 -14.60
CA VAL A 29 3.83 -14.21 -15.92
C VAL A 29 4.61 -15.51 -15.88
N SER A 30 5.82 -15.52 -15.30
CA SER A 30 6.61 -16.73 -15.12
C SER A 30 5.85 -17.78 -14.33
N PHE A 31 5.10 -17.38 -13.29
CA PHE A 31 4.28 -18.30 -12.51
C PHE A 31 3.21 -18.99 -13.34
N PHE A 32 2.42 -18.22 -14.08
CA PHE A 32 1.36 -18.77 -14.93
C PHE A 32 1.89 -19.58 -16.11
N VAL A 33 3.01 -19.19 -16.72
CA VAL A 33 3.64 -19.94 -17.82
C VAL A 33 4.09 -21.31 -17.34
N VAL A 34 4.76 -21.38 -16.18
CA VAL A 34 5.23 -22.65 -15.63
C VAL A 34 4.05 -23.52 -15.19
N ALA A 35 3.02 -22.96 -14.56
CA ALA A 35 1.81 -23.71 -14.21
C ALA A 35 1.14 -24.31 -15.46
N TYR A 36 0.99 -23.52 -16.53
CA TYR A 36 0.40 -23.97 -17.79
C TYR A 36 1.21 -25.10 -18.43
N GLN A 37 2.55 -25.00 -18.45
CA GLN A 37 3.42 -26.04 -19.01
C GLN A 37 3.37 -27.38 -18.28
N ASN A 38 2.98 -27.38 -16.99
CA ASN A 38 2.90 -28.58 -16.17
C ASN A 38 1.45 -29.02 -15.94
N ASN A 39 0.54 -28.79 -16.89
CA ASN A 39 -0.88 -29.16 -16.80
C ASN A 39 -1.56 -28.63 -15.53
N TRP A 40 -1.23 -27.41 -15.10
CA TRP A 40 -1.74 -26.79 -13.88
C TRP A 40 -1.35 -27.53 -12.59
N ASP A 41 -0.28 -28.33 -12.61
CA ASP A 41 0.37 -28.82 -11.40
C ASP A 41 1.08 -27.67 -10.68
N TRP A 42 0.34 -27.08 -9.73
CA TRP A 42 0.81 -25.97 -8.91
C TRP A 42 2.03 -26.32 -8.06
N GLY A 43 2.19 -27.60 -7.66
CA GLY A 43 3.35 -28.05 -6.89
C GLY A 43 4.63 -27.88 -7.70
N THR A 44 4.66 -28.50 -8.88
CA THR A 44 5.79 -28.39 -9.82
C THR A 44 6.05 -26.93 -10.24
N ALA A 45 5.01 -26.12 -10.41
CA ALA A 45 5.16 -24.71 -10.73
C ALA A 45 5.84 -23.92 -9.61
N THR A 46 5.44 -24.14 -8.35
CA THR A 46 6.09 -23.50 -7.21
C THR A 46 7.54 -23.92 -7.04
N ASP A 47 7.87 -25.19 -7.26
CA ASP A 47 9.24 -25.68 -7.12
C ASP A 47 10.17 -25.11 -8.20
N ARG A 48 9.68 -24.99 -9.45
CA ARG A 48 10.43 -24.37 -10.56
C ARG A 48 10.64 -22.86 -10.40
N ILE A 49 9.70 -22.16 -9.78
CA ILE A 49 9.86 -20.73 -9.48
C ILE A 49 10.78 -20.55 -8.28
N GLY A 50 10.69 -21.43 -7.30
CA GLY A 50 11.66 -21.55 -6.22
C GLY A 50 13.08 -21.66 -6.78
N SER A 51 13.30 -22.57 -7.74
CA SER A 51 14.61 -22.75 -8.37
C SER A 51 15.05 -21.57 -9.24
N PHE A 52 14.12 -20.90 -9.95
CA PHE A 52 14.42 -19.67 -10.69
C PHE A 52 14.85 -18.54 -9.74
N ASN A 53 14.18 -18.38 -8.60
CA ASN A 53 14.51 -17.36 -7.61
C ASN A 53 15.86 -17.64 -6.95
N THR A 54 16.15 -18.89 -6.61
CA THR A 54 17.48 -19.26 -6.11
C THR A 54 18.55 -19.12 -7.17
N ALA A 55 18.26 -19.31 -8.46
CA ALA A 55 19.23 -19.10 -9.53
C ALA A 55 19.54 -17.61 -9.77
N VAL A 56 18.51 -16.77 -9.87
CA VAL A 56 18.67 -15.33 -10.22
C VAL A 56 19.02 -14.50 -9.00
N LEU A 57 18.29 -14.68 -7.91
CA LEU A 57 18.44 -13.88 -6.70
C LEU A 57 19.35 -14.55 -5.67
N GLY A 58 19.56 -15.87 -5.76
CA GLY A 58 20.38 -16.60 -4.79
C GLY A 58 21.80 -16.06 -4.64
N PRO A 59 22.54 -15.64 -5.68
CA PRO A 59 23.86 -15.04 -5.48
C PRO A 59 23.85 -13.77 -4.61
N LEU A 60 22.79 -12.95 -4.75
CA LEU A 60 22.60 -11.74 -3.96
C LEU A 60 22.20 -12.11 -2.52
N PHE A 61 21.20 -12.98 -2.35
CA PHE A 61 20.65 -13.31 -1.03
C PHE A 61 21.45 -14.34 -0.25
N SER A 62 22.25 -15.19 -0.90
CA SER A 62 23.12 -16.15 -0.21
C SER A 62 24.11 -15.43 0.69
N THR A 63 24.69 -14.34 0.17
CA THR A 63 25.62 -13.48 0.90
C THR A 63 24.91 -12.65 1.97
N LEU A 64 23.74 -12.08 1.64
CA LEU A 64 23.03 -11.18 2.55
C LEU A 64 22.31 -11.91 3.70
N LEU A 65 21.64 -13.03 3.41
CA LEU A 65 20.78 -13.76 4.34
C LEU A 65 21.40 -15.05 4.87
N ASN A 66 22.62 -15.40 4.45
CA ASN A 66 23.32 -16.63 4.86
C ASN A 66 22.52 -17.91 4.53
N LEU A 67 22.03 -18.00 3.28
CA LEU A 67 21.24 -19.13 2.80
C LEU A 67 22.09 -20.42 2.80
N LYS A 68 21.73 -21.41 3.62
CA LYS A 68 22.44 -22.68 3.75
C LYS A 68 21.85 -23.74 2.81
N SER A 69 22.42 -23.86 1.60
CA SER A 69 22.11 -24.89 0.58
C SER A 69 20.66 -24.96 0.08
N GLU A 70 20.44 -25.63 -1.05
CA GLU A 70 19.17 -25.65 -1.80
C GLU A 70 18.03 -26.27 -0.98
N GLY A 71 16.97 -25.49 -0.74
CA GLY A 71 15.79 -25.97 -0.03
C GLY A 71 14.64 -24.96 -0.10
N ALA A 72 13.42 -25.44 0.12
CA ALA A 72 12.20 -24.62 0.15
C ALA A 72 12.26 -23.49 1.20
N ASP A 73 13.11 -23.66 2.22
CA ASP A 73 13.34 -22.68 3.28
C ASP A 73 13.99 -21.39 2.77
N ASN A 74 14.85 -21.47 1.75
CA ASN A 74 15.52 -20.28 1.19
C ASN A 74 14.50 -19.32 0.57
N PHE A 75 13.51 -19.86 -0.14
CA PHE A 75 12.45 -19.04 -0.71
C PHE A 75 11.62 -18.36 0.38
N LEU A 76 11.29 -19.09 1.45
CA LEU A 76 10.55 -18.54 2.58
C LEU A 76 11.34 -17.48 3.35
N MET A 77 12.65 -17.64 3.50
CA MET A 77 13.55 -16.64 4.07
C MET A 77 13.59 -15.36 3.22
N ILE A 78 13.75 -15.49 1.89
CA ILE A 78 13.75 -14.34 0.96
C ILE A 78 12.41 -13.61 1.03
N LEU A 79 11.31 -14.35 1.05
CA LEU A 79 9.99 -13.75 1.07
C LEU A 79 9.72 -13.05 2.41
N THR A 80 10.04 -13.70 3.54
CA THR A 80 9.95 -13.09 4.87
C THR A 80 10.83 -11.86 4.98
N PHE A 81 12.02 -11.86 4.37
CA PHE A 81 12.89 -10.69 4.28
C PHE A 81 12.21 -9.52 3.55
N ILE A 82 11.61 -9.77 2.37
CA ILE A 82 10.90 -8.74 1.61
C ILE A 82 9.72 -8.20 2.42
N LEU A 83 8.95 -9.09 3.05
CA LEU A 83 7.80 -8.74 3.88
C LEU A 83 8.22 -7.85 5.06
N LEU A 84 9.22 -8.28 5.83
CA LEU A 84 9.78 -7.51 6.94
C LEU A 84 10.31 -6.16 6.47
N THR A 85 10.99 -6.11 5.33
CA THR A 85 11.51 -4.84 4.77
C THR A 85 10.36 -3.89 4.47
N ILE A 86 9.29 -4.36 3.82
CA ILE A 86 8.12 -3.54 3.52
C ILE A 86 7.45 -3.04 4.80
N ILE A 87 7.28 -3.90 5.80
CA ILE A 87 6.65 -3.55 7.08
C ILE A 87 7.50 -2.53 7.83
N VAL A 88 8.79 -2.80 8.05
CA VAL A 88 9.68 -1.93 8.81
C VAL A 88 9.82 -0.58 8.11
N THR A 89 10.15 -0.56 6.81
CA THR A 89 10.28 0.70 6.07
C THR A 89 8.94 1.44 6.00
N GLY A 90 7.82 0.74 5.81
CA GLY A 90 6.49 1.34 5.79
C GLY A 90 6.09 1.96 7.13
N THR A 91 6.41 1.30 8.25
CA THR A 91 6.19 1.82 9.60
C THR A 91 7.10 3.01 9.87
N MET A 92 8.37 2.97 9.50
CA MET A 92 9.29 4.12 9.64
C MET A 92 8.84 5.34 8.84
N ASP A 93 8.38 5.14 7.59
CA ASP A 93 7.79 6.20 6.77
C ASP A 93 6.50 6.76 7.40
N SER A 94 5.81 5.99 8.26
CA SER A 94 4.57 6.42 8.91
C SER A 94 4.76 7.26 10.16
N ILE A 95 5.84 7.04 10.92
CA ILE A 95 6.13 7.73 12.20
C ILE A 95 6.92 9.03 11.95
N GLU A 96 7.36 9.26 10.71
CA GLU A 96 8.16 10.41 10.30
C GLU A 96 9.36 10.70 11.23
N ILE A 97 10.01 9.64 11.73
CA ILE A 97 11.16 9.71 12.67
C ILE A 97 12.26 10.67 12.16
N PHE A 98 12.39 10.78 10.84
CA PHE A 98 13.38 11.62 10.17
C PHE A 98 12.75 12.74 9.33
N SER A 99 11.60 13.29 9.74
CA SER A 99 10.79 14.32 9.04
C SER A 99 11.53 15.62 8.71
N GLY A 100 12.60 15.96 9.44
CA GLY A 100 13.30 17.24 9.35
C GLY A 100 14.12 17.47 8.07
N THR A 101 14.34 16.45 7.24
CA THR A 101 15.17 16.59 6.02
C THR A 101 14.43 15.98 4.84
N SER A 102 14.10 16.81 3.85
CA SER A 102 13.32 16.48 2.64
C SER A 102 14.00 15.50 1.65
N GLY A 103 14.93 14.67 2.16
CA GLY A 103 15.65 13.61 1.45
C GLY A 103 15.71 12.26 2.17
N ASN A 104 15.14 12.09 3.36
CA ASN A 104 15.43 10.95 4.24
C ASN A 104 14.70 9.63 3.90
N ARG A 105 13.94 9.56 2.80
CA ARG A 105 13.28 8.30 2.40
C ARG A 105 14.29 7.18 2.11
N TRP A 106 15.44 7.52 1.54
CA TRP A 106 16.52 6.56 1.33
C TRP A 106 17.14 6.08 2.64
N LEU A 107 17.19 6.93 3.66
CA LEU A 107 17.66 6.56 4.99
C LEU A 107 16.70 5.57 5.66
N ASN A 108 15.38 5.84 5.59
CA ASN A 108 14.36 4.91 6.10
C ASN A 108 14.42 3.55 5.39
N LEU A 109 14.65 3.56 4.07
CA LEU A 109 14.82 2.33 3.29
C LEU A 109 16.10 1.60 3.68
N ALA A 110 17.22 2.31 3.83
CA ALA A 110 18.50 1.70 4.23
C ALA A 110 18.40 1.08 5.63
N ILE A 111 17.83 1.80 6.60
CA ILE A 111 17.63 1.29 7.97
C ILE A 111 16.66 0.10 7.95
N GLY A 112 15.52 0.21 7.27
CA GLY A 112 14.57 -0.89 7.18
C GLY A 112 15.16 -2.14 6.52
N LEU A 113 16.01 -1.96 5.51
CA LEU A 113 16.74 -3.04 4.86
C LEU A 113 17.76 -3.68 5.82
N ILE A 114 18.55 -2.89 6.56
CA ILE A 114 19.50 -3.40 7.56
C ILE A 114 18.78 -4.19 8.66
N VAL A 115 17.71 -3.61 9.23
CA VAL A 115 16.92 -4.26 10.29
C VAL A 115 16.32 -5.57 9.80
N SER A 116 15.84 -5.62 8.55
CA SER A 116 15.26 -6.82 7.97
C SER A 116 16.31 -7.88 7.66
N ILE A 117 17.51 -7.49 7.20
CA ILE A 117 18.64 -8.41 7.04
C ILE A 117 18.98 -9.03 8.39
N ILE A 118 19.13 -8.23 9.45
CA ILE A 118 19.46 -8.73 10.79
C ILE A 118 18.35 -9.66 11.28
N GLY A 119 17.09 -9.25 11.15
CA GLY A 119 15.94 -10.02 11.62
C GLY A 119 15.84 -11.40 10.97
N VAL A 120 16.08 -11.50 9.66
CA VAL A 120 16.03 -12.79 8.94
C VAL A 120 17.30 -13.60 9.13
N ARG A 121 18.49 -12.97 9.03
CA ARG A 121 19.78 -13.68 9.08
C ARG A 121 20.04 -14.37 10.42
N TYR A 122 19.59 -13.77 11.52
CA TYR A 122 19.79 -14.30 12.86
C TYR A 122 18.59 -15.08 13.40
N MET A 123 17.56 -15.31 12.58
CA MET A 123 16.42 -16.13 12.98
C MET A 123 16.83 -17.62 13.04
N PRO A 124 16.67 -18.32 14.18
CA PRO A 124 17.00 -19.74 14.30
C PRO A 124 16.24 -20.62 13.30
N SER A 125 16.86 -21.71 12.83
CA SER A 125 16.25 -22.70 11.91
C SER A 125 14.89 -23.18 12.40
N ASP A 126 14.75 -23.38 13.70
CA ASP A 126 13.56 -23.98 14.32
C ASP A 126 12.37 -23.00 14.32
N VAL A 127 12.66 -21.70 14.29
CA VAL A 127 11.63 -20.66 14.15
C VAL A 127 11.04 -20.71 12.74
N TRP A 128 11.83 -20.99 11.70
CA TRP A 128 11.33 -21.13 10.34
C TRP A 128 10.36 -22.31 10.20
N GLY A 129 10.68 -23.44 10.82
CA GLY A 129 9.77 -24.59 10.93
C GLY A 129 8.49 -24.27 11.72
N SER A 130 8.61 -23.44 12.76
CA SER A 130 7.46 -23.02 13.57
C SER A 130 6.57 -21.98 12.88
N LEU A 131 7.14 -21.15 11.99
CA LEU A 131 6.40 -20.20 11.16
C LEU A 131 5.61 -20.90 10.05
N THR A 132 6.11 -22.02 9.54
CA THR A 132 5.41 -22.86 8.55
C THR A 132 4.40 -23.81 9.18
N ALA A 133 4.66 -24.25 10.41
CA ALA A 133 3.76 -25.05 11.23
C ALA A 133 3.30 -24.28 12.48
N PRO A 134 2.45 -23.23 12.33
CA PRO A 134 1.98 -22.47 13.47
C PRO A 134 1.27 -23.41 14.45
N SER A 135 1.67 -23.43 15.72
CA SER A 135 1.13 -24.37 16.71
C SER A 135 -0.34 -24.08 17.10
N SER A 136 -0.90 -22.96 16.63
CA SER A 136 -2.27 -22.52 16.90
C SER A 136 -2.81 -21.58 15.82
N ALA A 137 -4.12 -21.64 15.59
CA ALA A 137 -4.82 -20.78 14.64
C ALA A 137 -4.72 -19.30 15.04
N LEU A 138 -4.62 -19.01 16.35
CA LEU A 138 -4.39 -17.67 16.86
C LEU A 138 -3.03 -17.14 16.39
N VAL A 139 -1.97 -17.94 16.55
CA VAL A 139 -0.59 -17.57 16.17
C VAL A 139 -0.52 -17.34 14.66
N ALA A 140 -1.11 -18.24 13.87
CA ALA A 140 -1.23 -18.05 12.43
C ALA A 140 -1.96 -16.74 12.11
N THR A 141 -3.12 -16.49 12.73
CA THR A 141 -3.92 -15.29 12.45
C THR A 141 -3.17 -14.01 12.79
N VAL A 142 -2.41 -13.97 13.90
CA VAL A 142 -1.57 -12.81 14.26
C VAL A 142 -0.43 -12.66 13.26
N LEU A 143 0.26 -13.76 12.94
CA LEU A 143 1.42 -13.78 12.05
C LEU A 143 1.08 -13.32 10.64
N PHE A 144 -0.10 -13.68 10.11
CA PHE A 144 -0.54 -13.27 8.77
C PHE A 144 -1.37 -11.98 8.80
N GLY A 145 -2.14 -11.76 9.87
CA GLY A 145 -2.98 -10.59 10.05
C GLY A 145 -2.19 -9.30 10.24
N ILE A 146 -1.08 -9.31 10.99
CA ILE A 146 -0.24 -8.11 11.15
C ILE A 146 0.33 -7.64 9.81
N PRO A 147 0.99 -8.49 9.00
CA PRO A 147 1.41 -8.12 7.64
C PRO A 147 0.26 -7.67 6.75
N PHE A 148 -0.90 -8.32 6.83
CA PHE A 148 -2.09 -7.91 6.07
C PHE A 148 -2.51 -6.48 6.43
N LEU A 149 -2.60 -6.15 7.73
CA LEU A 149 -2.94 -4.81 8.20
C LEU A 149 -1.86 -3.78 7.84
N ALA A 150 -0.58 -4.14 7.94
CA ALA A 150 0.52 -3.28 7.52
C ALA A 150 0.43 -2.96 6.02
N LEU A 151 0.23 -3.98 5.17
CA LEU A 151 0.02 -3.80 3.75
C LEU A 151 -1.24 -3.00 3.45
N PHE A 152 -2.32 -3.16 4.24
CA PHE A 152 -3.50 -2.33 4.14
C PHE A 152 -3.15 -0.84 4.33
N PHE A 153 -2.49 -0.47 5.43
CA PHE A 153 -2.14 0.94 5.64
C PHE A 153 -1.13 1.48 4.63
N ILE A 154 -0.15 0.67 4.21
CA ILE A 154 0.83 1.05 3.19
C ILE A 154 0.16 1.24 1.83
N SER A 155 -0.72 0.32 1.43
CA SER A 155 -1.48 0.41 0.18
C SER A 155 -2.36 1.64 0.17
N MET A 156 -3.02 1.98 1.28
CA MET A 156 -3.81 3.20 1.41
C MET A 156 -2.97 4.47 1.23
N LYS A 157 -1.69 4.47 1.62
CA LYS A 157 -0.77 5.60 1.39
C LYS A 157 -0.15 5.61 -0.02
N ALA A 158 -0.26 4.54 -0.79
CA ALA A 158 0.38 4.45 -2.10
C ALA A 158 -0.29 5.38 -3.12
N LYS A 159 0.49 6.30 -3.71
CA LYS A 159 -0.02 7.31 -4.65
C LYS A 159 -0.66 6.74 -5.91
N TYR A 160 -0.17 5.61 -6.39
CA TYR A 160 -0.65 4.96 -7.63
C TYR A 160 -1.39 3.68 -7.27
N SER A 161 -2.60 3.46 -7.82
CA SER A 161 -3.39 2.27 -7.50
C SER A 161 -2.71 0.98 -7.97
N PHE A 162 -1.97 1.03 -9.08
CA PHE A 162 -1.19 -0.11 -9.55
C PHE A 162 -0.19 -0.63 -8.49
N ILE A 163 0.45 0.26 -7.72
CA ILE A 163 1.41 -0.15 -6.67
C ILE A 163 0.68 -0.89 -5.54
N ALA A 164 -0.49 -0.42 -5.12
CA ALA A 164 -1.27 -1.15 -4.12
C ALA A 164 -1.78 -2.50 -4.62
N LYS A 165 -2.26 -2.55 -5.87
CA LYS A 165 -2.64 -3.81 -6.51
C LYS A 165 -1.46 -4.78 -6.56
N ALA A 166 -0.25 -4.29 -6.84
CA ALA A 166 0.95 -5.11 -6.81
C ALA A 166 1.23 -5.67 -5.40
N PHE A 167 1.04 -4.89 -4.33
CA PHE A 167 1.17 -5.38 -2.95
C PHE A 167 0.16 -6.50 -2.62
N TRP A 168 -1.09 -6.35 -3.04
CA TRP A 168 -2.12 -7.37 -2.82
C TRP A 168 -1.86 -8.63 -3.63
N ILE A 169 -1.44 -8.51 -4.89
CA ILE A 169 -1.04 -9.65 -5.73
C ILE A 169 0.15 -10.38 -5.11
N PHE A 170 1.17 -9.63 -4.66
CA PHE A 170 2.34 -10.23 -4.00
C PHE A 170 1.94 -11.02 -2.76
N TYR A 171 1.07 -10.45 -1.92
CA TYR A 171 0.58 -11.12 -0.72
C TYR A 171 -0.30 -12.34 -1.03
N MET A 172 -1.10 -12.30 -2.10
CA MET A 172 -1.84 -13.47 -2.58
C MET A 172 -0.91 -14.61 -3.04
N ILE A 173 0.14 -14.28 -3.80
CA ILE A 173 1.14 -15.27 -4.23
C ILE A 173 1.80 -15.91 -3.01
N PHE A 174 2.15 -15.10 -2.01
CA PHE A 174 2.70 -15.58 -0.75
C PHE A 174 1.76 -16.56 -0.04
N LEU A 175 0.49 -16.20 0.16
CA LEU A 175 -0.47 -17.08 0.83
C LEU A 175 -0.75 -18.34 0.02
N THR A 176 -0.80 -18.24 -1.31
CA THR A 176 -0.97 -19.40 -2.20
C THR A 176 0.20 -20.36 -2.05
N TYR A 177 1.44 -19.85 -1.99
CA TYR A 177 2.62 -20.67 -1.72
C TYR A 177 2.52 -21.39 -0.37
N LEU A 178 2.07 -20.69 0.68
CA LEU A 178 1.88 -21.30 2.01
C LEU A 178 0.79 -22.36 2.04
N ILE A 179 -0.30 -22.19 1.28
CA ILE A 179 -1.36 -23.21 1.16
C ILE A 179 -0.81 -24.47 0.49
N ILE A 180 -0.04 -24.31 -0.59
CA ILE A 180 0.53 -25.43 -1.34
C ILE A 180 1.55 -26.19 -0.48
N LYS A 181 2.45 -25.48 0.20
CA LYS A 181 3.48 -26.10 1.07
C LYS A 181 2.93 -26.59 2.40
N GLY A 182 1.90 -25.94 2.94
CA GLY A 182 1.27 -26.27 4.22
C GLY A 182 0.16 -27.31 4.15
N SER A 183 0.07 -28.07 3.04
CA SER A 183 -1.05 -28.98 2.72
C SER A 183 -1.29 -30.12 3.72
N THR A 184 -0.43 -30.29 4.73
CA THR A 184 -0.56 -31.31 5.79
C THR A 184 -1.05 -30.78 7.15
N GLY A 185 -1.34 -29.47 7.29
CA GLY A 185 -1.71 -28.86 8.57
C GLY A 185 -3.14 -28.28 8.67
N GLY A 186 -3.73 -28.29 9.87
CA GLY A 186 -5.06 -27.74 10.17
C GLY A 186 -5.22 -26.22 10.03
N PHE A 187 -4.23 -25.50 9.51
CA PHE A 187 -4.20 -24.04 9.40
C PHE A 187 -4.49 -23.51 7.99
N ILE A 188 -4.72 -24.41 7.02
CA ILE A 188 -5.09 -24.05 5.64
C ILE A 188 -6.28 -23.07 5.61
N ALA A 189 -7.24 -23.25 6.52
CA ALA A 189 -8.40 -22.35 6.63
C ALA A 189 -8.00 -20.89 6.94
N VAL A 190 -6.97 -20.67 7.76
CA VAL A 190 -6.47 -19.32 8.06
C VAL A 190 -5.84 -18.70 6.81
N TYR A 191 -4.97 -19.44 6.12
CA TYR A 191 -4.31 -18.95 4.91
C TYR A 191 -5.32 -18.65 3.81
N PHE A 192 -6.30 -19.53 3.63
CA PHE A 192 -7.38 -19.34 2.67
C PHE A 192 -8.24 -18.12 3.01
N THR A 193 -8.55 -17.90 4.29
CA THR A 193 -9.30 -16.72 4.74
C THR A 193 -8.58 -15.43 4.36
N PHE A 194 -7.28 -15.32 4.66
CA PHE A 194 -6.50 -14.14 4.27
C PHE A 194 -6.32 -14.03 2.76
N LEU A 195 -6.27 -15.14 2.02
CA LEU A 195 -6.18 -15.12 0.57
C LEU A 195 -7.44 -14.50 -0.05
N VAL A 196 -8.61 -14.91 0.44
CA VAL A 196 -9.90 -14.35 0.03
C VAL A 196 -9.98 -12.86 0.41
N LEU A 197 -9.60 -12.50 1.65
CA LEU A 197 -9.57 -11.10 2.07
C LEU A 197 -8.66 -10.26 1.17
N SER A 198 -7.46 -10.73 0.83
CA SER A 198 -6.56 -10.02 -0.07
C SER A 198 -7.11 -9.93 -1.50
N GLY A 199 -7.82 -10.95 -1.97
CA GLY A 199 -8.59 -10.89 -3.21
C GLY A 199 -9.63 -9.78 -3.18
N ILE A 200 -10.44 -9.70 -2.11
CA ILE A 200 -11.41 -8.62 -1.91
C ILE A 200 -10.68 -7.26 -1.94
N MET A 201 -9.56 -7.11 -1.22
CA MET A 201 -8.80 -5.86 -1.22
C MET A 201 -8.27 -5.50 -2.61
N LEU A 202 -7.82 -6.47 -3.40
CA LEU A 202 -7.33 -6.25 -4.76
C LEU A 202 -8.42 -5.65 -5.68
N PHE A 203 -9.65 -6.19 -5.61
CA PHE A 203 -10.77 -5.73 -6.42
C PHE A 203 -11.36 -4.41 -5.91
N PHE A 204 -11.48 -4.26 -4.58
CA PHE A 204 -12.12 -3.10 -3.95
C PHE A 204 -11.15 -1.98 -3.54
N ASP A 205 -9.85 -2.06 -3.84
CA ASP A 205 -8.83 -1.04 -3.49
C ASP A 205 -9.29 0.37 -3.89
N GLY A 206 -9.83 0.55 -5.10
CA GLY A 206 -10.32 1.85 -5.57
C GLY A 206 -11.50 2.39 -4.75
N THR A 207 -12.45 1.52 -4.42
CA THR A 207 -13.65 1.87 -3.65
C THR A 207 -13.28 2.21 -2.21
N ILE A 208 -12.46 1.38 -1.57
CA ILE A 208 -12.01 1.56 -0.18
C ILE A 208 -11.21 2.86 -0.05
N ARG A 209 -10.30 3.14 -1.00
CA ARG A 209 -9.57 4.41 -1.05
C ARG A 209 -10.52 5.59 -1.22
N SER A 210 -11.46 5.51 -2.17
CA SER A 210 -12.41 6.60 -2.39
C SER A 210 -13.20 6.91 -1.13
N TRP A 211 -13.69 5.87 -0.43
CA TRP A 211 -14.42 6.02 0.82
C TRP A 211 -13.56 6.66 1.93
N PHE A 212 -12.36 6.14 2.15
CA PHE A 212 -11.45 6.65 3.18
C PHE A 212 -10.94 8.07 2.91
N TYR A 213 -10.67 8.40 1.63
CA TYR A 213 -10.24 9.75 1.26
C TYR A 213 -11.38 10.75 1.24
N LYS A 214 -12.63 10.34 0.98
CA LYS A 214 -13.80 11.22 1.15
C LYS A 214 -13.91 11.69 2.60
N GLU A 215 -13.71 10.78 3.55
CA GLU A 215 -13.76 11.09 4.97
C GLU A 215 -12.60 12.00 5.39
N LYS A 216 -11.37 11.70 4.96
CA LYS A 216 -10.21 12.59 5.21
C LYS A 216 -10.34 13.95 4.54
N ALA A 217 -10.88 14.02 3.34
CA ALA A 217 -11.12 15.29 2.65
C ALA A 217 -12.18 16.12 3.38
N ALA A 218 -13.25 15.49 3.87
CA ALA A 218 -14.26 16.17 4.69
C ALA A 218 -13.66 16.72 6.00
N VAL A 219 -12.82 15.92 6.68
CA VAL A 219 -12.13 16.36 7.91
C VAL A 219 -11.12 17.48 7.63
N GLN A 220 -10.30 17.37 6.57
CA GLN A 220 -9.35 18.42 6.19
C GLN A 220 -10.04 19.70 5.70
N MET A 221 -11.20 19.59 5.07
CA MET A 221 -12.02 20.73 4.68
C MET A 221 -12.61 21.44 5.90
N ALA A 222 -13.15 20.69 6.86
CA ALA A 222 -13.61 21.23 8.14
C ALA A 222 -12.47 21.95 8.90
N ASP A 223 -11.28 21.36 8.90
CA ASP A 223 -10.09 21.94 9.55
C ASP A 223 -9.54 23.16 8.78
N MET A 224 -9.64 23.18 7.45
CA MET A 224 -9.34 24.37 6.64
C MET A 224 -10.31 25.51 6.95
N ILE A 225 -11.62 25.25 7.09
CA ILE A 225 -12.60 26.25 7.52
C ILE A 225 -12.24 26.79 8.91
N GLY A 226 -11.89 25.89 9.84
CA GLY A 226 -11.46 26.24 11.20
C GLY A 226 -10.20 27.11 11.25
N ASN A 227 -9.24 26.85 10.35
CA ASN A 227 -7.96 27.55 10.25
C ASN A 227 -7.94 28.76 9.29
N LEU A 228 -9.03 29.05 8.58
CA LEU A 228 -9.13 30.28 7.78
C LEU A 228 -8.94 31.49 8.70
N ASN A 229 -8.08 32.41 8.30
CA ASN A 229 -7.91 33.68 8.99
C ASN A 229 -9.26 34.43 9.03
N VAL A 230 -9.54 35.18 10.10
CA VAL A 230 -10.83 35.88 10.32
C VAL A 230 -11.25 36.69 9.09
N LYS A 231 -10.28 37.34 8.42
CA LYS A 231 -10.50 38.10 7.19
C LYS A 231 -10.94 37.24 6.00
N GLN A 232 -10.45 36.01 5.90
CA GLN A 232 -10.83 35.07 4.84
C GLN A 232 -12.19 34.43 5.12
N ARG A 233 -12.50 34.10 6.37
CA ARG A 233 -13.86 33.65 6.77
C ARG A 233 -14.92 34.71 6.49
N TYR A 234 -14.63 35.97 6.82
CA TYR A 234 -15.53 37.07 6.52
C TYR A 234 -15.78 37.23 5.01
N LYS A 235 -14.72 37.16 4.19
CA LYS A 235 -14.86 37.20 2.73
C LYS A 235 -15.70 36.04 2.20
N LEU A 236 -15.44 34.83 2.68
CA LEU A 236 -16.18 33.63 2.26
C LEU A 236 -17.66 33.73 2.65
N ARG A 237 -17.98 34.13 3.90
CA ARG A 237 -19.36 34.40 4.34
C ARG A 237 -20.06 35.40 3.45
N LYS A 238 -19.40 36.52 3.18
CA LYS A 238 -19.96 37.57 2.32
C LYS A 238 -20.22 37.06 0.91
N GLU A 239 -19.30 36.28 0.34
CA GLU A 239 -19.48 35.71 -1.00
C GLU A 239 -20.65 34.73 -1.06
N ILE A 240 -20.84 33.92 -0.01
CA ILE A 240 -21.98 33.00 0.14
C ILE A 240 -23.30 33.77 0.27
N GLU A 241 -23.32 34.80 1.10
CA GLU A 241 -24.48 35.67 1.31
C GLU A 241 -24.87 36.39 0.01
N ASP A 242 -23.90 36.94 -0.72
CA ASP A 242 -24.12 37.59 -2.02
C ASP A 242 -24.76 36.61 -3.02
N TYR A 243 -24.28 35.37 -3.11
CA TYR A 243 -24.88 34.36 -4.01
C TYR A 243 -26.27 33.90 -3.55
N ASN A 244 -26.49 33.73 -2.25
CA ASN A 244 -27.80 33.37 -1.71
C ASN A 244 -28.83 34.48 -1.94
N ASN A 245 -28.43 35.75 -1.83
CA ASN A 245 -29.29 36.89 -2.13
C ASN A 245 -29.71 36.90 -3.61
N VAL A 246 -28.80 36.59 -4.54
CA VAL A 246 -29.16 36.44 -5.97
C VAL A 246 -30.13 35.29 -6.21
N ILE A 247 -29.99 34.18 -5.47
CA ILE A 247 -30.90 33.02 -5.59
C ILE A 247 -32.28 33.32 -4.98
N ALA A 248 -32.34 34.12 -3.92
CA ALA A 248 -33.56 34.47 -3.22
C ALA A 248 -34.33 35.63 -3.87
N ASP A 249 -33.69 36.44 -4.73
CA ASP A 249 -34.33 37.55 -5.42
C ASP A 249 -35.32 37.04 -6.50
N PRO A 250 -36.64 37.27 -6.34
CA PRO A 250 -37.64 36.82 -7.30
C PRO A 250 -37.55 37.52 -8.66
N ASN A 251 -36.82 38.63 -8.76
CA ASN A 251 -36.61 39.37 -10.01
C ASN A 251 -35.27 39.07 -10.69
N ALA A 252 -34.44 38.19 -10.11
CA ALA A 252 -33.13 37.87 -10.68
C ALA A 252 -33.27 37.10 -12.01
N PRO A 253 -32.47 37.43 -13.03
CA PRO A 253 -32.41 36.65 -14.27
C PRO A 253 -32.01 35.20 -13.99
N GLN A 254 -32.66 34.23 -14.64
CA GLN A 254 -32.37 32.80 -14.46
C GLN A 254 -30.89 32.46 -14.71
N ALA A 255 -30.24 33.14 -15.66
CA ALA A 255 -28.82 32.97 -15.94
C ALA A 255 -27.91 33.34 -14.75
N ASP A 256 -28.29 34.35 -13.97
CA ASP A 256 -27.54 34.78 -12.79
C ASP A 256 -27.77 33.83 -11.61
N ILE A 257 -29.00 33.31 -11.46
CA ILE A 257 -29.33 32.25 -10.49
C ILE A 257 -28.50 30.99 -10.79
N ASP A 258 -28.42 30.56 -12.04
CA ASP A 258 -27.66 29.37 -12.44
C ASP A 258 -26.15 29.57 -12.21
N LYS A 259 -25.64 30.78 -12.48
CA LYS A 259 -24.26 31.16 -12.21
C LYS A 259 -23.96 31.17 -10.71
N ALA A 260 -24.86 31.71 -9.89
CA ALA A 260 -24.75 31.74 -8.43
C ALA A 260 -24.76 30.33 -7.84
N LYS A 261 -25.69 29.46 -8.28
CA LYS A 261 -25.71 28.04 -7.90
C LYS A 261 -24.42 27.33 -8.25
N LYS A 262 -23.92 27.51 -9.48
CA LYS A 262 -22.65 26.90 -9.92
C LYS A 262 -21.45 27.39 -9.10
N LYS A 263 -21.44 28.65 -8.68
CA LYS A 263 -20.42 29.24 -7.81
C LYS A 263 -20.49 28.70 -6.39
N LEU A 264 -21.68 28.58 -5.81
CA LEU A 264 -21.89 27.96 -4.50
C LEU A 264 -21.43 26.49 -4.49
N THR A 265 -21.81 25.70 -5.50
CA THR A 265 -21.33 24.31 -5.63
C THR A 265 -19.80 24.24 -5.75
N ALA A 266 -19.17 25.22 -6.41
CA ALA A 266 -17.71 25.29 -6.49
C ALA A 266 -17.07 25.65 -5.14
N LEU A 267 -17.67 26.55 -4.36
CA LEU A 267 -17.24 26.89 -3.01
C LEU A 267 -17.44 25.73 -2.04
N GLU A 268 -18.57 25.02 -2.08
CA GLU A 268 -18.81 23.80 -1.30
C GLU A 268 -17.76 22.74 -1.61
N LYS A 269 -17.42 22.57 -2.90
CA LYS A 269 -16.36 21.64 -3.30
C LYS A 269 -14.98 22.06 -2.82
N GLN A 270 -14.74 23.35 -2.61
CA GLN A 270 -13.44 23.88 -2.20
C GLN A 270 -13.27 23.89 -0.67
N TYR A 271 -14.34 24.23 0.06
CA TYR A 271 -14.29 24.49 1.50
C TYR A 271 -15.03 23.43 2.33
N GLY A 272 -15.88 22.59 1.73
CA GLY A 272 -16.73 21.64 2.44
C GLY A 272 -18.16 22.16 2.61
N ASP A 273 -18.91 21.57 3.54
CA ASP A 273 -20.29 21.98 3.83
C ASP A 273 -20.34 23.44 4.31
N LEU A 274 -20.97 24.30 3.50
CA LEU A 274 -21.07 25.74 3.76
C LEU A 274 -22.15 26.08 4.78
N SER A 275 -23.05 25.15 5.12
CA SER A 275 -24.11 25.37 6.13
C SER A 275 -23.55 25.52 7.55
N VAL A 276 -22.31 25.10 7.77
CA VAL A 276 -21.60 25.16 9.06
C VAL A 276 -20.96 26.54 9.28
N ILE A 277 -20.93 27.39 8.26
CA ILE A 277 -20.36 28.75 8.32
C ILE A 277 -21.46 29.74 8.66
#